data_AF-A0A425B229-F1
#
_entry.id   AF-A0A425B229-F1
#
_cell.length_a   1.000
_cell.length_b   1.000
_cell.length_c   1.000
_cell.angle_alpha   90.00
_cell.angle_beta   90.00
_cell.angle_gamma   90.00
#
_symmetry.space_group_name_H-M   'P 1'
#
loop_
_entity.id
_entity.type
_entity.pdbx_description
1 polymer ?
#
loop_
_entity_poly.entity_id
_entity_poly.type
_entity_poly.pdbx_seq_one_letter_code
_entity_poly.pdbx_strand_id
1 'polypeptide(L)' 'MSYTERALRVKEVAEKLGVSENFVWAKTDRGNIRHDPTFPRPFKLSGNATAWLESEIDTWILEKSRVRL' A
#
# COMPACT_ATOMS: atom_id res chain seq x y z
N MET A 1 -4.02 0.58 -25.48
CA MET A 1 -4.26 0.72 -24.03
C MET A 1 -2.93 0.86 -23.32
N SER A 2 -2.57 2.06 -22.86
CA SER A 2 -1.39 2.30 -22.04
C SER A 2 -1.70 1.92 -20.59
N TYR A 3 -1.27 0.75 -20.14
CA TYR A 3 -1.23 0.43 -18.71
C TYR A 3 0.10 0.95 -18.17
N THR A 4 0.12 2.22 -17.78
CA THR A 4 1.26 2.78 -17.04
C THR A 4 1.00 2.47 -15.57
N GLU A 5 1.30 1.24 -15.15
CA GLU A 5 1.25 0.90 -13.72
C GLU A 5 2.18 1.84 -12.97
N ARG A 6 1.60 2.67 -12.09
CA ARG A 6 2.34 3.64 -11.30
C ARG A 6 2.86 2.97 -10.04
N ALA A 7 4.13 3.18 -9.77
CA ALA A 7 4.75 2.82 -8.51
C ALA A 7 4.56 3.99 -7.53
N LEU A 8 3.78 3.78 -6.47
CA LEU A 8 3.54 4.75 -5.40
C LEU A 8 4.56 4.56 -4.28
N ARG A 9 5.20 5.64 -3.83
CA ARG A 9 6.00 5.62 -2.60
C ARG A 9 5.11 5.63 -1.37
N VAL A 10 5.69 5.35 -0.20
CA VAL A 10 4.95 5.32 1.08
C VAL A 10 4.12 6.58 1.33
N LYS A 11 4.67 7.75 0.97
CA LYS A 11 3.96 9.03 1.10
C LYS A 11 2.73 9.11 0.21
N GLU A 12 2.84 8.69 -1.04
CA GLU A 12 1.72 8.68 -1.99
C GLU A 12 0.66 7.65 -1.59
N VAL A 13 1.09 6.47 -1.10
CA VAL A 13 0.19 5.47 -0.54
C VAL A 13 -0.56 6.02 0.67
N ALA A 14 0.15 6.69 1.57
CA ALA A 14 -0.42 7.32 2.77
C ALA A 14 -1.43 8.42 2.39
N GLU A 15 -1.10 9.29 1.44
CA GLU A 15 -2.00 10.32 0.89
C GLU A 15 -3.24 9.70 0.24
N LYS A 16 -3.08 8.66 -0.58
CA LYS A 16 -4.18 7.96 -1.26
C LYS A 16 -5.13 7.30 -0.26
N LEU A 17 -4.60 6.77 0.83
CA LEU A 17 -5.37 6.16 1.91
C LEU A 17 -5.91 7.16 2.95
N GLY A 18 -5.44 8.41 2.93
CA GLY A 18 -5.77 9.42 3.95
C GLY A 18 -5.20 9.12 5.34
N VAL A 19 -4.06 8.43 5.42
CA VAL A 19 -3.43 7.98 6.67
C VAL A 19 -1.98 8.47 6.77
N SER A 20 -1.29 8.15 7.87
CA SER A 20 0.14 8.46 8.03
C SER A 20 1.05 7.39 7.42
N GLU A 21 2.27 7.77 7.02
CA GLU A 21 3.28 6.82 6.50
C GLU A 21 3.58 5.68 7.48
N ASN A 22 3.62 5.99 8.78
CA ASN A 22 3.78 4.98 9.83
C ASN A 22 2.65 3.93 9.82
N PHE A 23 1.43 4.32 9.46
CA PHE A 23 0.32 3.37 9.35
C PHE A 23 0.58 2.37 8.21
N VAL A 24 1.09 2.84 7.07
CA VAL A 24 1.44 2.00 5.92
C VAL A 24 2.56 1.01 6.28
N TRP A 25 3.61 1.49 6.97
CA TRP A 25 4.69 0.62 7.44
C TRP A 25 4.20 -0.40 8.49
N ALA A 26 3.36 0.04 9.44
CA ALA A 26 2.79 -0.83 10.46
C ALA A 26 1.91 -1.95 9.87
N LYS A 27 1.29 -1.71 8.71
CA LYS A 27 0.51 -2.72 7.99
C LYS A 27 1.39 -3.77 7.30
N THR A 28 2.57 -3.36 6.86
CA THR A 28 3.52 -4.23 6.14
C THR A 28 4.38 -5.07 7.08
N ASP A 29 4.73 -4.52 8.24
CA ASP A 29 5.62 -5.18 9.20
C ASP A 29 4.91 -6.33 9.93
N ARG A 30 5.36 -7.57 9.70
CA ARG A 30 4.87 -8.79 10.35
C ARG A 30 5.01 -8.80 11.86
N GLY A 31 5.93 -7.99 12.41
CA GLY A 31 6.13 -7.85 13.85
C GLY A 31 5.10 -6.94 14.52
N ASN A 32 4.31 -6.18 13.74
CA ASN A 32 3.37 -5.22 14.28
C ASN A 32 1.99 -5.86 14.55
N ILE A 33 1.34 -5.47 15.64
CA ILE A 33 -0.05 -5.88 15.94
C ILE A 33 -1.05 -5.47 14.85
N ARG A 34 -0.72 -4.43 14.07
CA ARG A 34 -1.54 -3.90 12.98
C ARG A 34 -1.21 -4.53 11.63
N HIS A 35 -0.27 -5.48 11.58
CA HIS A 35 0.09 -6.21 10.38
C HIS A 35 -1.17 -6.75 9.69
N ASP A 36 -1.29 -6.46 8.41
CA ASP A 36 -2.41 -6.95 7.62
C ASP A 36 -1.85 -7.75 6.45
N PRO A 37 -2.01 -9.08 6.46
CA PRO A 37 -1.51 -9.93 5.39
C PRO A 37 -2.20 -9.65 4.04
N THR A 38 -3.35 -8.95 4.04
CA THR A 38 -4.03 -8.50 2.81
C THR A 38 -3.42 -7.23 2.24
N PHE A 39 -2.65 -6.46 3.02
CA PHE A 39 -2.03 -5.23 2.54
C PHE A 39 -0.95 -5.54 1.50
N PRO A 40 -0.89 -4.79 0.39
CA PRO A 40 0.05 -5.10 -0.68
C PRO A 40 1.49 -4.96 -0.23
N ARG A 41 2.33 -5.86 -0.74
CA ARG A 41 3.73 -5.95 -0.32
C ARG A 41 4.54 -4.90 -1.06
N PRO A 42 5.36 -4.10 -0.36
CA PRO A 42 6.27 -3.21 -1.04
C PRO A 42 7.29 -3.99 -1.85
N PHE A 43 7.70 -3.40 -2.96
CA PHE A 43 8.85 -3.84 -3.74
C PHE A 43 9.92 -2.74 -3.76
N LYS A 44 11.18 -3.14 -3.95
CA LYS A 44 12.29 -2.20 -4.09
C LYS A 44 12.37 -1.74 -5.54
N LEU A 45 12.21 -0.44 -5.75
CA LEU A 45 12.47 0.23 -7.03
C LEU A 45 13.97 0.51 -7.21
N SER A 46 14.68 0.77 -6.11
CA SER A 46 16.14 0.97 -6.05
C SER A 46 16.64 0.65 -4.63
N GLY A 47 17.96 0.73 -4.39
CA GLY A 47 18.59 0.42 -3.11
C GLY A 47 17.96 1.14 -1.91
N ASN A 48 17.51 2.38 -2.11
CA ASN A 48 16.88 3.23 -1.09
C ASN A 48 15.41 3.61 -1.42
N ALA A 49 14.82 3.02 -2.44
CA ALA A 49 13.47 3.37 -2.89
C ALA A 49 12.55 2.15 -2.81
N THR A 50 11.58 2.23 -1.92
CA THR A 50 10.53 1.22 -1.75
C THR A 50 9.21 1.80 -2.25
N ALA A 51 8.48 1.02 -3.05
CA ALA A 51 7.24 1.43 -3.67
C ALA A 51 6.19 0.30 -3.65
N TRP A 52 4.96 0.67 -3.92
CA TRP A 52 3.79 -0.21 -4.08
C TRP A 52 3.19 0.00 -5.45
N LEU A 53 2.57 -1.03 -6.01
CA LEU A 53 1.81 -0.87 -7.24
C LEU A 53 0.49 -0.19 -6.94
N GLU A 54 0.18 0.85 -7.70
CA GLU A 54 -1.08 1.57 -7.60
C GLU A 54 -2.28 0.62 -7.74
N SER A 55 -2.22 -0.31 -8.70
CA SER A 55 -3.24 -1.34 -8.94
C SER A 55 -3.51 -2.22 -7.71
N GLU A 56 -2.46 -2.58 -6.97
CA GLU A 56 -2.60 -3.43 -5.77
C GLU A 56 -3.22 -2.65 -4.61
N ILE A 57 -2.84 -1.38 -4.44
CA ILE A 57 -3.43 -0.49 -3.44
C ILE A 57 -4.91 -0.26 -3.74
N ASP A 58 -5.27 -0.02 -5.01
CA ASP A 58 -6.67 0.14 -5.42
C ASP A 58 -7.49 -1.12 -5.17
N THR A 59 -6.93 -2.29 -5.50
CA THR A 59 -7.57 -3.59 -5.22
C THR A 59 -7.82 -3.77 -3.72
N TRP A 60 -6.85 -3.42 -2.88
CA TRP A 60 -6.99 -3.51 -1.43
C TRP A 60 -8.06 -2.55 -0.89
N ILE A 61 -8.12 -1.31 -1.38
CA ILE A 61 -9.15 -0.34 -1.02
C ILE A 61 -10.54 -0.88 -1.40
N LEU A 62 -10.68 -1.44 -2.60
CA LEU A 62 -11.94 -2.05 -3.07
C LEU A 62 -12.37 -3.22 -2.17
N GLU A 63 -11.42 -4.06 -1.75
CA GLU A 63 -11.69 -5.19 -0.87
C GLU A 63 -12.15 -4.72 0.53
N LYS A 64 -11.47 -3.71 1.10
CA LYS A 64 -11.90 -3.11 2.38
C LYS A 64 -13.24 -2.39 2.28
N SER A 65 -13.52 -1.72 1.15
CA SER A 65 -14.81 -1.07 0.89
C SER A 65 -15.97 -2.07 0.77
N ARG A 66 -15.68 -3.30 0.31
CA ARG A 66 -16.69 -4.37 0.24
C ARG A 66 -17.13 -4.84 1.62
N VAL A 67 -16.22 -4.81 2.59
CA VAL A 67 -16.52 -5.07 4.01
C VAL A 67 -16.92 -3.75 4.67
N ARG A 68 -18.13 -3.27 4.38
CA ARG A 68 -18.72 -2.13 5.10
C ARG A 68 -19.41 -2.60 6.37
N LEU A 69 -19.23 -1.82 7.46
CA LEU A 69 -19.96 -1.94 8.72
C LEU A 69 -21.41 -1.48 8.55
#